data_AF-A0A451CEJ9-F1
#
_entry.id   AF-A0A451CEJ9-F1
#
_cell.length_a   1.000
_cell.length_b   1.000
_cell.length_c   1.000
_cell.angle_alpha   90.00
_cell.angle_beta   90.00
_cell.angle_gamma   90.00
#
_symmetry.space_group_name_H-M   'P 1'
#
loop_
_entity.id
_entity.type
_entity.pdbx_description
1 polymer ?
#
loop_
_entity_poly.entity_id
_entity_poly.type
_entity_poly.pdbx_seq_one_letter_code
_entity_poly.pdbx_strand_id
1 'polypeptide(L)'
;MRHVDCRHLLEKDNPDALVLAIFCDFGDHDPQAVVNHIYTRLRALLRDDDKRFREYVDILHILSGGRDLKRQIEEAEKMLTQIDVERMPYYQLGMERGIERGMELGRDEGETALFIRLLGYKFGGLPPVLEQRIRDAESEELALWEQRMLSAGTLDEVFASL
;
A
#
# COMPACT_ATOMS: atom_id res chain seq x y z
N MET A 1 15.38 2.38 25.16
CA MET A 1 15.93 3.73 24.90
C MET A 1 14.94 4.87 25.14
N ARG A 2 13.65 4.62 25.40
CA ARG A 2 12.61 5.66 25.64
C ARG A 2 12.78 6.50 26.93
N HIS A 3 13.89 6.36 27.64
CA HIS A 3 14.23 7.15 28.83
C HIS A 3 15.52 7.96 28.62
N VAL A 4 16.11 7.86 27.43
CA VAL A 4 17.29 8.64 27.04
C VAL A 4 16.76 9.87 26.31
N ASP A 5 17.21 11.07 26.73
CA ASP A 5 16.88 12.33 26.07
C ASP A 5 17.42 12.32 24.63
N CYS A 6 16.55 12.63 23.67
CA CYS A 6 16.92 12.68 22.25
C CYS A 6 18.08 13.65 21.97
N ARG A 7 18.24 14.73 22.75
CA ARG A 7 19.31 15.72 22.55
C ARG A 7 20.70 15.09 22.50
N HIS A 8 20.96 14.09 23.34
CA HIS A 8 22.26 13.40 23.39
C HIS A 8 22.67 12.73 22.09
N LEU A 9 21.69 12.31 21.28
CA LEU A 9 21.94 11.68 19.98
C LEU A 9 21.77 12.67 18.82
N LEU A 10 20.83 13.62 18.92
CA LEU A 10 20.59 14.63 17.89
C LEU A 10 21.78 15.59 17.71
N GLU A 11 22.52 15.87 18.77
CA GLU A 11 23.70 16.74 18.73
C GLU A 11 24.95 16.05 18.14
N LYS A 12 24.89 14.75 17.85
CA LYS A 12 26.04 14.02 17.30
C LYS A 12 26.11 14.16 15.78
N ASP A 13 27.30 14.47 15.28
CA ASP A 13 27.63 14.44 13.85
C ASP A 13 27.89 13.00 13.37
N ASN A 14 26.92 12.11 13.61
CA ASN A 14 26.98 10.72 13.21
C ASN A 14 25.60 10.24 12.73
N PRO A 15 25.45 9.75 11.48
CA PRO A 15 24.17 9.28 10.96
C PRO A 15 23.58 8.10 11.75
N ASP A 16 24.40 7.20 12.30
CA ASP A 16 23.92 6.09 13.15
C ASP A 16 23.24 6.63 14.42
N ALA A 17 23.85 7.64 15.05
CA ALA A 17 23.30 8.26 16.25
C ALA A 17 21.99 9.00 15.93
N LEU A 18 21.94 9.74 14.83
CA LEU A 18 20.74 10.47 14.40
C LEU A 18 19.56 9.54 14.13
N VAL A 19 19.80 8.40 13.47
CA VAL A 19 18.74 7.43 13.20
C VAL A 19 18.27 6.74 14.48
N LEU A 20 19.17 6.41 15.41
CA LEU A 20 18.80 5.88 16.73
C LEU A 20 18.04 6.88 17.61
N ALA A 21 18.17 8.19 17.36
CA ALA A 21 17.45 9.22 18.09
C ALA A 21 15.92 9.08 17.98
N ILE A 22 15.40 8.41 16.95
CA ILE A 22 13.96 8.12 16.80
C ILE A 22 13.40 7.26 17.96
N PHE A 23 14.25 6.50 18.66
CA PHE A 23 13.88 5.67 19.81
C PHE A 23 13.96 6.38 21.16
N CYS A 24 14.56 7.57 21.19
CA CYS A 24 14.72 8.35 22.41
C CYS A 24 13.40 8.98 22.85
N ASP A 25 13.39 9.42 24.11
CA ASP A 25 12.34 10.30 24.61
C ASP A 25 12.48 11.66 23.94
N PHE A 26 11.38 12.18 23.38
CA PHE A 26 11.36 13.50 22.77
C PHE A 26 11.13 14.60 23.82
N GLY A 27 10.69 14.23 25.03
CA GLY A 27 10.34 15.17 26.08
C GLY A 27 9.29 16.17 25.59
N ASP A 28 9.54 17.45 25.81
CA ASP A 28 8.65 18.55 25.41
C ASP A 28 8.81 18.99 23.95
N HIS A 29 9.69 18.34 23.17
CA HIS A 29 9.88 18.72 21.76
C HIS A 29 8.73 18.19 20.91
N ASP A 30 8.29 19.02 19.96
CA ASP A 30 7.34 18.61 18.95
C ASP A 30 7.92 17.44 18.11
N PRO A 31 7.20 16.31 18.00
CA PRO A 31 7.68 15.15 17.25
C PRO A 31 7.99 15.45 15.78
N GLN A 32 7.24 16.36 15.14
CA GLN A 32 7.53 16.74 13.75
C GLN A 32 8.87 17.48 13.65
N ALA A 33 9.13 18.41 14.56
CA ALA A 33 10.38 19.15 14.61
C ALA A 33 11.59 18.22 14.81
N VAL A 34 11.47 17.22 15.69
CA VAL A 34 12.53 16.22 15.92
C VAL A 34 12.79 15.38 14.66
N VAL A 35 11.74 14.87 14.02
CA VAL A 35 11.86 14.07 12.81
C VAL A 35 12.47 14.90 11.67
N ASN A 36 11.96 16.12 11.43
CA ASN A 36 12.51 17.03 10.43
C ASN A 36 14.00 17.32 10.67
N HIS A 37 14.40 17.48 11.93
CA HIS A 37 15.80 17.70 12.29
C HIS A 37 16.68 16.50 11.91
N ILE A 38 16.25 15.28 12.24
CA ILE A 38 16.98 14.04 11.89
C ILE A 38 17.20 13.97 10.38
N TYR A 39 16.13 14.12 9.59
CA TYR A 39 16.17 14.10 8.13
C TYR A 39 17.09 15.18 7.54
N THR A 40 16.99 16.42 8.05
CA THR A 40 17.83 17.54 7.61
C THR A 40 19.31 17.29 7.91
N ARG A 41 19.63 16.78 9.10
CA ARG A 41 21.00 16.47 9.50
C ARG A 41 21.58 15.30 8.69
N LEU A 42 20.81 14.24 8.48
CA LEU A 42 21.22 13.12 7.62
C LEU A 42 21.53 13.60 6.20
N ARG A 43 20.68 14.48 5.62
CA ARG A 43 20.92 15.03 4.28
C ARG A 43 22.18 15.89 4.24
N ALA A 44 22.44 16.67 5.28
CA ALA A 44 23.64 17.49 5.38
C ALA A 44 24.92 16.65 5.53
N LEU A 45 24.89 15.59 6.35
CA LEU A 45 26.05 14.72 6.59
C LEU A 45 26.36 13.81 5.39
N LEU A 46 25.34 13.42 4.62
CA LEU A 46 25.45 12.47 3.50
C LEU A 46 25.20 13.14 2.15
N ARG A 47 25.45 14.45 2.04
CA ARG A 47 25.18 15.27 0.86
C ARG A 47 25.80 14.75 -0.45
N ASP A 48 26.97 14.12 -0.36
CA ASP A 48 27.74 13.67 -1.52
C ASP A 48 27.58 12.16 -1.77
N ASP A 49 26.76 11.46 -0.95
CA ASP A 49 26.50 10.02 -1.04
C ASP A 49 24.99 9.75 -0.92
N ASP A 50 24.27 10.03 -2.00
CA ASP A 50 22.82 9.82 -2.09
C ASP A 50 22.41 8.37 -1.82
N LYS A 51 23.28 7.40 -2.14
CA LYS A 51 23.01 5.98 -1.87
C LYS A 51 22.99 5.73 -0.37
N ARG A 52 24.04 6.16 0.33
CA ARG A 52 24.14 6.02 1.78
C ARG A 52 23.06 6.83 2.50
N PHE A 53 22.72 8.01 2.00
CA PHE A 53 21.59 8.79 2.52
C PHE A 53 20.28 8.00 2.48
N ARG A 54 19.98 7.34 1.34
CA ARG A 54 18.80 6.47 1.23
C ARG A 54 18.85 5.30 2.20
N GLU A 55 20.00 4.63 2.34
CA GLU A 55 20.16 3.53 3.29
C GLU A 55 19.82 3.96 4.73
N TYR A 56 20.24 5.15 5.17
CA TYR A 56 19.89 5.67 6.49
C TYR A 56 18.43 6.08 6.64
N VAL A 57 17.81 6.62 5.59
CA VAL A 57 16.38 6.92 5.58
C VAL A 57 15.55 5.63 5.69
N ASP A 58 15.95 4.56 4.99
CA ASP A 58 15.29 3.25 5.08
C ASP A 58 15.38 2.68 6.51
N ILE A 59 16.56 2.78 7.14
CA ILE A 59 16.71 2.39 8.55
C ILE A 59 15.80 3.24 9.43
N LEU A 60 15.77 4.56 9.24
CA LEU A 60 14.90 5.45 10.01
C LEU A 60 13.41 5.05 9.92
N HIS A 61 12.94 4.69 8.72
CA HIS A 61 11.57 4.18 8.53
C HIS A 61 11.32 2.90 9.32
N ILE A 62 12.23 1.92 9.21
CA ILE A 62 12.13 0.66 9.96
C ILE A 62 12.02 0.92 11.46
N LEU A 63 12.93 1.74 11.99
CA LEU A 63 13.00 2.02 13.42
C LEU A 63 11.79 2.85 13.88
N SER A 64 11.26 3.73 13.03
CA SER A 64 10.06 4.51 13.33
C SER A 64 8.80 3.64 13.51
N GLY A 65 8.74 2.45 12.91
CA GLY A 65 7.60 1.54 13.03
C GLY A 65 7.28 1.11 14.47
N GLY A 66 8.25 1.20 15.38
CA GLY A 66 8.05 0.99 16.83
C GLY A 66 7.40 2.17 17.58
N ARG A 67 7.00 3.22 16.85
CA ARG A 67 6.43 4.48 17.34
C ARG A 67 5.24 4.88 16.45
N ASP A 68 4.27 5.60 17.02
CA ASP A 68 3.20 6.23 16.25
C ASP A 68 3.70 7.55 15.61
N LEU A 69 4.65 7.44 14.69
CA LEU A 69 5.31 8.57 14.01
C LEU A 69 5.03 8.61 12.50
N LYS A 70 4.08 7.79 12.01
CA LYS A 70 3.82 7.63 10.57
C LYS A 70 3.57 8.97 9.87
N ARG A 71 2.70 9.81 10.44
CA ARG A 71 2.40 11.14 9.86
C ARG A 71 3.65 12.02 9.78
N GLN A 72 4.49 11.97 10.80
CA GLN A 72 5.66 12.81 10.88
C GLN A 72 6.74 12.43 9.87
N ILE A 73 6.92 11.12 9.66
CA ILE A 73 7.77 10.56 8.61
C ILE A 73 7.27 11.02 7.23
N GLU A 74 5.98 10.82 6.93
CA GLU A 74 5.39 11.21 5.64
C GLU A 74 5.54 12.72 5.36
N GLU A 75 5.37 13.57 6.38
CA GLU A 75 5.55 15.02 6.25
C GLU A 75 7.01 15.41 6.01
N ALA A 76 7.96 14.76 6.71
CA ALA A 76 9.38 15.01 6.54
C ALA A 76 9.89 14.57 5.16
N GLU A 77 9.39 13.45 4.63
CA GLU A 77 9.69 12.99 3.27
C GLU A 77 9.19 13.97 2.20
N LYS A 78 7.95 14.48 2.36
CA LYS A 78 7.41 15.51 1.45
C LYS A 78 8.25 16.78 1.45
N MET A 79 8.77 17.19 2.61
CA MET A 79 9.69 18.32 2.72
C MET A 79 11.02 18.07 2.00
N LEU A 80 11.44 16.81 1.89
CA LEU A 80 12.69 16.38 1.26
C LEU A 80 12.52 15.89 -0.18
N THR A 81 11.52 16.39 -0.91
CA THR A 81 11.09 16.02 -2.29
C THR A 81 12.16 16.04 -3.41
N GLN A 82 13.44 16.03 -3.07
CA GLN A 82 14.57 15.58 -3.89
C GLN A 82 14.91 14.08 -3.72
N ILE A 83 14.29 13.35 -2.79
CA ILE A 83 14.45 11.90 -2.70
C ILE A 83 13.48 11.25 -3.69
N ASP A 84 14.01 10.47 -4.61
CA ASP A 84 13.25 9.62 -5.52
C ASP A 84 12.54 8.52 -4.72
N VAL A 85 11.35 8.85 -4.19
CA VAL A 85 10.51 7.97 -3.35
C VAL A 85 10.21 6.65 -4.09
N GLU A 86 10.19 6.67 -5.43
CA GLU A 86 9.96 5.48 -6.27
C GLU A 86 11.07 4.41 -6.14
N ARG A 87 12.23 4.80 -5.60
CA ARG A 87 13.37 3.89 -5.36
C ARG A 87 13.43 3.34 -3.94
N MET A 88 12.53 3.75 -3.05
CA MET A 88 12.48 3.21 -1.69
C MET A 88 11.90 1.80 -1.71
N PRO A 89 12.50 0.83 -1.00
CA PRO A 89 12.02 -0.56 -0.98
C PRO A 89 10.54 -0.71 -0.58
N TYR A 90 10.07 0.11 0.37
CA TYR A 90 8.67 0.07 0.83
C TYR A 90 7.68 0.61 -0.18
N TYR A 91 8.06 1.65 -0.93
CA TYR A 91 7.24 2.18 -2.02
C TYR A 91 7.09 1.14 -3.12
N GLN A 92 8.18 0.48 -3.51
CA GLN A 92 8.16 -0.59 -4.51
C GLN A 92 7.27 -1.74 -4.07
N LEU A 93 7.42 -2.21 -2.83
CA LEU A 93 6.56 -3.27 -2.28
C LEU A 93 5.08 -2.86 -2.22
N GLY A 94 4.80 -1.60 -1.87
CA GLY A 94 3.45 -1.05 -1.85
C GLY A 94 2.83 -0.97 -3.26
N MET A 95 3.61 -0.53 -4.25
CA MET A 95 3.20 -0.46 -5.64
C MET A 95 2.99 -1.84 -6.25
N GLU A 96 3.87 -2.80 -6.00
CA GLU A 96 3.73 -4.18 -6.45
C GLU A 96 2.41 -4.79 -5.96
N ARG A 97 2.15 -4.71 -4.64
CA ARG A 97 0.89 -5.20 -4.06
C ARG A 97 -0.33 -4.45 -4.57
N GLY A 98 -0.20 -3.14 -4.80
CA GLY A 98 -1.28 -2.31 -5.34
C GLY A 98 -1.64 -2.69 -6.77
N ILE A 99 -0.63 -2.94 -7.61
CA ILE A 99 -0.80 -3.40 -8.99
C ILE A 99 -1.40 -4.80 -9.02
N GLU A 100 -0.87 -5.74 -8.21
CA GLU A 100 -1.38 -7.11 -8.12
C GLU A 100 -2.87 -7.12 -7.76
N ARG A 101 -3.24 -6.43 -6.68
CA ARG A 101 -4.64 -6.32 -6.24
C ARG A 101 -5.52 -5.61 -7.28
N GLY A 102 -4.99 -4.58 -7.95
CA GLY A 102 -5.72 -3.87 -9.00
C GLY A 102 -5.97 -4.75 -10.24
N MET A 103 -5.00 -5.59 -10.61
CA MET A 103 -5.14 -6.55 -11.71
C MET A 103 -6.15 -7.65 -11.38
N GLU A 104 -6.13 -8.17 -10.14
CA GLU A 104 -7.10 -9.17 -9.67
C GLU A 104 -8.53 -8.61 -9.71
N LEU A 105 -8.77 -7.45 -9.08
CA LEU A 105 -10.08 -6.78 -9.11
C LEU A 105 -10.56 -6.48 -10.53
N GLY A 106 -9.66 -5.96 -11.39
CA GLY A 106 -10.01 -5.64 -12.77
C GLY A 106 -10.33 -6.89 -13.61
N ARG A 107 -9.71 -8.03 -13.29
CA ARG A 107 -10.01 -9.31 -13.93
C ARG A 107 -11.40 -9.81 -13.54
N ASP A 108 -11.71 -9.82 -12.25
CA ASP A 108 -13.00 -10.31 -11.72
C ASP A 108 -14.17 -9.44 -12.20
N GLU A 109 -14.02 -8.11 -12.15
CA GLU A 109 -15.01 -7.17 -12.69
C GLU A 109 -15.20 -7.37 -14.20
N GLY A 110 -14.12 -7.62 -14.93
CA GLY A 110 -14.13 -7.87 -16.37
C GLY A 110 -14.83 -9.17 -16.75
N GLU A 111 -14.55 -10.25 -16.01
CA GLU A 111 -15.17 -11.58 -16.17
C GLU A 111 -16.68 -11.50 -15.92
N THR A 112 -17.07 -10.94 -14.78
CA THR A 112 -18.48 -10.69 -14.41
C THR A 112 -19.22 -9.88 -15.48
N ALA A 113 -18.63 -8.77 -15.93
CA ALA A 113 -19.24 -7.91 -16.94
C ALA A 113 -19.33 -8.58 -18.32
N LEU A 114 -18.38 -9.44 -18.68
CA LEU A 114 -18.47 -10.26 -19.88
C LEU A 114 -19.58 -11.29 -19.75
N PHE A 115 -19.66 -12.00 -18.63
CA PHE A 115 -20.67 -13.04 -18.39
C PHE A 115 -22.10 -12.48 -18.48
N ILE A 116 -22.37 -11.34 -17.83
CA ILE A 116 -23.67 -10.64 -17.92
C ILE A 116 -24.02 -10.31 -19.38
N ARG A 117 -23.06 -9.81 -20.17
CA ARG A 117 -23.29 -9.50 -21.60
C ARG A 117 -23.60 -10.76 -22.41
N LEU A 118 -22.89 -11.85 -22.17
CA LEU A 118 -23.12 -13.13 -22.87
C LEU A 118 -24.49 -13.71 -22.56
N LEU A 119 -24.91 -13.68 -21.29
CA LEU A 119 -26.27 -14.06 -20.90
C LEU A 119 -27.31 -13.15 -21.58
N GLY A 120 -27.03 -11.84 -21.65
CA GLY A 120 -27.85 -10.87 -22.36
C GLY A 120 -28.04 -11.20 -23.84
N TYR A 121 -26.97 -11.62 -24.51
CA TYR A 121 -27.01 -12.05 -25.91
C TYR A 121 -27.76 -13.38 -26.11
N LYS A 122 -27.59 -14.34 -25.20
CA LYS A 122 -28.17 -15.68 -25.34
C LYS A 122 -29.65 -15.74 -24.95
N PHE A 123 -30.03 -15.07 -23.86
CA PHE A 123 -31.35 -15.21 -23.23
C PHE A 123 -32.18 -13.91 -23.26
N GLY A 124 -31.61 -12.80 -23.72
CA GLY A 124 -32.25 -11.48 -23.67
C GLY A 124 -32.00 -10.76 -22.35
N GLY A 125 -32.78 -9.72 -22.06
CA GLY A 125 -32.56 -8.87 -20.88
C GLY A 125 -32.56 -9.65 -19.57
N LEU A 126 -31.53 -9.45 -18.74
CA LEU A 126 -31.48 -10.03 -17.41
C LEU A 126 -32.30 -9.21 -16.41
N PRO A 127 -33.09 -9.87 -15.54
CA PRO A 127 -33.68 -9.22 -14.37
C PRO A 127 -32.59 -8.59 -13.48
N PRO A 128 -32.80 -7.38 -12.93
CA PRO A 128 -31.81 -6.70 -12.07
C PRO A 128 -31.36 -7.54 -10.87
N VAL A 129 -32.25 -8.37 -10.33
CA VAL A 129 -31.94 -9.28 -9.22
C VAL A 129 -30.90 -10.33 -9.60
N LEU A 130 -30.97 -10.86 -10.83
CA LEU A 130 -29.98 -11.83 -11.31
C LEU A 130 -28.65 -11.13 -11.63
N GLU A 131 -28.69 -9.92 -12.18
CA GLU A 131 -27.47 -9.14 -12.41
C GLU A 131 -26.72 -8.87 -11.10
N GLN A 132 -27.44 -8.47 -10.05
CA GLN A 132 -26.84 -8.25 -8.74
C GLN A 132 -26.26 -9.53 -8.15
N ARG A 133 -26.99 -10.65 -8.24
CA ARG A 133 -26.50 -11.96 -7.80
C ARG A 133 -25.20 -12.36 -8.50
N ILE A 134 -25.05 -12.04 -9.78
CA ILE A 134 -23.82 -12.32 -10.55
C ILE A 134 -22.66 -11.44 -10.06
N ARG A 135 -22.92 -10.17 -9.77
CA ARG A 135 -21.90 -9.23 -9.27
C ARG A 135 -21.39 -9.57 -7.87
N ASP A 136 -22.25 -10.16 -7.05
CA ASP A 136 -21.93 -10.55 -5.67
C ASP A 136 -21.40 -12.00 -5.56
N ALA A 137 -21.33 -12.73 -6.68
CA ALA A 137 -20.91 -14.13 -6.70
C ALA A 137 -19.40 -14.27 -6.46
N GLU A 138 -19.03 -15.33 -5.74
CA GLU A 138 -17.62 -15.73 -5.65
C GLU A 138 -17.14 -16.31 -6.99
N SER A 139 -15.83 -16.24 -7.26
CA SER A 139 -15.24 -16.70 -8.53
C SER A 139 -15.58 -18.16 -8.86
N GLU A 140 -15.73 -19.01 -7.83
CA GLU A 140 -16.12 -20.42 -8.00
C GLU A 140 -17.56 -20.60 -8.49
N GLU A 141 -18.49 -19.77 -7.98
CA GLU A 141 -19.89 -19.77 -8.42
C GLU A 141 -20.00 -19.27 -9.86
N LEU A 142 -19.27 -18.19 -10.18
CA LEU A 142 -19.24 -17.61 -11.52
C LEU A 142 -18.73 -18.63 -12.55
N ALA A 143 -17.60 -19.29 -12.27
CA ALA A 143 -17.01 -20.30 -13.15
C ALA A 143 -17.96 -21.48 -13.41
N LEU A 144 -18.72 -21.91 -12.39
CA LEU A 144 -19.73 -22.95 -12.54
C LEU A 144 -20.86 -22.51 -13.49
N TRP A 145 -21.35 -21.29 -13.34
CA TRP A 145 -22.39 -20.74 -14.21
C TRP A 145 -21.89 -20.51 -15.64
N GLU A 146 -20.64 -20.09 -15.82
CA GLU A 146 -20.01 -19.99 -17.14
C GLU A 146 -20.00 -21.34 -17.87
N GLN A 147 -19.61 -22.42 -17.19
CA GLN A 147 -19.61 -23.76 -17.77
C GLN A 147 -21.02 -24.20 -18.17
N ARG A 148 -22.02 -23.96 -17.31
CA ARG A 148 -23.43 -24.31 -17.59
C ARG A 148 -24.02 -23.48 -18.71
N MET A 149 -23.65 -22.21 -18.82
CA MET A 149 -24.10 -21.32 -19.89
C MET A 149 -23.78 -21.89 -21.28
N LEU A 150 -22.73 -22.69 -21.44
CA LEU A 150 -22.38 -23.32 -22.72
C LEU A 150 -23.48 -24.25 -23.26
N SER A 151 -24.22 -24.95 -22.40
CA SER A 151 -25.24 -25.94 -22.81
C SER A 151 -26.67 -25.59 -22.39
N ALA A 152 -26.86 -24.76 -21.37
CA ALA A 152 -28.16 -24.42 -20.81
C ALA A 152 -29.10 -23.78 -21.84
N GLY A 153 -30.34 -24.25 -21.90
CA GLY A 153 -31.42 -23.69 -22.73
C GLY A 153 -32.15 -22.52 -22.07
N THR A 154 -31.99 -22.34 -20.75
CA THR A 154 -32.68 -21.30 -19.97
C THR A 154 -31.77 -20.70 -18.89
N LEU A 155 -32.13 -19.52 -18.36
CA LEU A 155 -31.41 -18.92 -17.23
C LEU A 155 -31.50 -19.80 -15.96
N ASP A 156 -32.63 -20.46 -15.74
CA ASP A 156 -32.83 -21.33 -14.57
C ASP A 156 -31.85 -22.51 -14.57
N GLU A 157 -31.56 -23.09 -15.74
CA GLU A 157 -30.56 -24.15 -15.88
C GLU A 157 -29.13 -23.67 -15.60
N VAL A 158 -28.81 -22.42 -15.92
CA VAL A 158 -27.50 -21.83 -15.59
C VAL A 158 -27.33 -21.69 -14.08
N PHE A 159 -28.35 -21.14 -13.41
CA PHE A 159 -28.30 -20.72 -12.01
C PHE A 159 -28.81 -21.76 -11.00
N ALA A 160 -29.17 -22.96 -11.46
CA ALA A 160 -29.63 -24.05 -10.59
C ALA A 160 -28.63 -24.31 -9.45
N SER A 161 -29.10 -24.48 -8.22
CA SER A 161 -28.22 -24.98 -7.16
C SER A 161 -27.74 -26.39 -7.49
N LEU A 162 -26.53 -26.75 -7.08
CA LEU A 162 -26.14 -28.17 -7.01
C LEU A 162 -27.08 -28.96 -6.11
#